data_AF-A0A7Z9FX24-F1
#
_entry.id   AF-A0A7Z9FX24-F1
#
_cell.length_a   1.000
_cell.length_b   1.000
_cell.length_c   1.000
_cell.angle_alpha   90.00
_cell.angle_beta   90.00
_cell.angle_gamma   90.00
#
_symmetry.space_group_name_H-M   'P 1'
#
loop_
_entity.id
_entity.type
_entity.pdbx_description
1 polymer ?
#
loop_
_entity_poly.entity_id
_entity_poly.type
_entity_poly.pdbx_seq_one_letter_code
_entity_poly.pdbx_strand_id
1 'polypeptide(L)'
;MVVKNDETAKLGIISFLLLCSLTVACQGTSKRYTTISTHGKYLYGVLGARSVKTAQYFLNQVSKNCRRKIAVSKLVTTDIPPIGLLPIDNAISYWVRCTEPSTYVGHKLYNDVIIAQPKLFYQHGVIKQVHVEYKSPNLASYPLIMVEVFDMGTMENAFGVYSSVRYPEDEIEVIQGTHVLFSEEIIMFAKGKYFVQIEEYEFATRIRQASVGFARMIIESIKAPREPSILKLLPEMNRVQNSERIYISGMGFANKSPLFPEYVLEGKGAKSASIKLSKPSWFSDSSEVIMVFLICYDDKLTVDSVYDRFQRYLQLNEFDFRLIDDEMIIENAEHN
;
A
#
# COMPACT_ATOMS: atom_id res chain seq x y z
N MET A 1 -30.48 -56.51 68.02
CA MET A 1 -30.01 -57.92 68.03
C MET A 1 -29.92 -58.36 66.57
N VAL A 2 -28.70 -58.38 66.02
CA VAL A 2 -28.12 -59.40 65.10
C VAL A 2 -29.03 -59.91 63.95
N VAL A 3 -28.72 -59.49 62.70
CA VAL A 3 -28.27 -60.34 61.53
C VAL A 3 -29.43 -60.75 60.59
N LYS A 4 -29.36 -60.79 59.25
CA LYS A 4 -28.30 -60.66 58.21
C LYS A 4 -28.96 -60.58 56.81
N ASN A 5 -28.15 -60.15 55.82
CA ASN A 5 -28.08 -60.61 54.41
C ASN A 5 -29.28 -60.37 53.46
N ASP A 6 -29.15 -60.17 52.15
CA ASP A 6 -28.02 -59.95 51.22
C ASP A 6 -28.63 -59.41 49.90
N GLU A 7 -27.74 -58.95 49.01
CA GLU A 7 -27.88 -58.97 47.53
C GLU A 7 -28.83 -58.02 46.76
N THR A 8 -28.15 -57.16 46.00
CA THR A 8 -28.36 -56.84 44.57
C THR A 8 -29.60 -56.04 44.15
N ALA A 9 -29.37 -54.81 43.67
CA ALA A 9 -29.86 -54.34 42.38
C ALA A 9 -29.32 -52.93 42.05
N LYS A 10 -28.56 -52.87 40.96
CA LYS A 10 -28.51 -51.82 39.92
C LYS A 10 -28.93 -50.40 40.34
N LEU A 11 -28.00 -49.43 40.25
CA LEU A 11 -28.32 -48.12 39.69
C LEU A 11 -27.05 -47.44 39.14
N GLY A 12 -27.22 -46.77 38.00
CA GLY A 12 -26.18 -46.42 37.02
C GLY A 12 -25.00 -45.59 37.53
N ILE A 13 -23.80 -46.10 37.27
CA ILE A 13 -22.58 -45.30 37.19
C ILE A 13 -22.51 -44.79 35.75
N ILE A 14 -22.86 -43.52 35.54
CA ILE A 14 -22.52 -42.78 34.32
C ILE A 14 -21.01 -42.53 34.41
N SER A 15 -20.22 -43.50 33.97
CA SER A 15 -18.80 -43.31 33.68
C SER A 15 -18.69 -42.48 32.41
N PHE A 16 -18.28 -41.23 32.59
CA PHE A 16 -17.94 -40.29 31.53
C PHE A 16 -16.66 -40.79 30.84
N LEU A 17 -16.80 -41.73 29.90
CA LEU A 17 -15.75 -42.16 28.99
C LEU A 17 -15.54 -41.07 27.94
N LEU A 18 -14.75 -40.06 28.33
CA LEU A 18 -14.13 -39.07 27.47
C LEU A 18 -13.06 -39.77 26.59
N LEU A 19 -13.53 -40.44 25.54
CA LEU A 19 -12.70 -40.88 24.41
C LEU A 19 -13.39 -40.44 23.13
N CYS A 20 -13.14 -39.20 22.74
CA CYS A 20 -13.21 -38.80 21.34
C CYS A 20 -12.01 -37.90 21.09
N SER A 21 -11.00 -38.54 20.49
CA SER A 21 -10.01 -37.93 19.61
C SER A 21 -9.43 -36.59 20.06
N LEU A 22 -8.19 -36.64 20.54
CA LEU A 22 -7.16 -35.68 20.20
C LEU A 22 -7.29 -35.28 18.72
N THR A 23 -8.06 -34.23 18.44
CA THR A 23 -7.78 -33.33 17.34
C THR A 23 -6.59 -32.48 17.79
N VAL A 24 -5.41 -33.12 17.84
CA VAL A 24 -4.27 -32.45 17.24
C VAL A 24 -4.68 -32.32 15.79
N ALA A 25 -5.40 -31.24 15.48
CA ALA A 25 -5.39 -30.71 14.15
C ALA A 25 -3.90 -30.54 13.88
N CYS A 26 -3.34 -31.48 13.11
CA CYS A 26 -2.25 -31.15 12.21
C CYS A 26 -2.73 -29.89 11.51
N GLN A 27 -2.35 -28.73 12.05
CA GLN A 27 -2.17 -27.53 11.27
C GLN A 27 -1.09 -27.95 10.28
N GLY A 28 -1.51 -28.58 9.18
CA GLY A 28 -0.68 -28.68 8.00
C GLY A 28 -0.47 -27.24 7.60
N THR A 29 0.60 -26.64 8.11
CA THR A 29 1.06 -25.33 7.71
C THR A 29 1.29 -25.45 6.22
N SER A 30 0.37 -24.92 5.42
CA SER A 30 0.50 -24.98 3.98
C SER A 30 1.78 -24.22 3.65
N LYS A 31 2.85 -24.93 3.28
CA LYS A 31 4.18 -24.35 3.07
C LYS A 31 4.07 -23.09 2.21
N ARG A 32 4.62 -21.99 2.71
CA ARG A 32 4.69 -20.70 2.00
C ARG A 32 6.11 -20.45 1.55
N TYR A 33 6.26 -20.04 0.30
CA TYR A 33 7.53 -19.80 -0.35
C TYR A 33 7.68 -18.30 -0.64
N THR A 34 8.82 -17.78 -0.24
CA THR A 34 9.30 -16.46 -0.64
C THR A 34 10.46 -16.67 -1.60
N THR A 35 10.50 -15.89 -2.68
CA THR A 35 11.63 -15.91 -3.61
C THR A 35 12.17 -14.52 -3.82
N ILE A 36 13.48 -14.37 -3.88
CA ILE A 36 14.17 -13.09 -4.06
C ILE A 36 15.27 -13.26 -5.10
N SER A 37 15.44 -12.24 -5.93
CA SER A 37 16.55 -12.14 -6.87
C SER A 37 16.94 -10.66 -7.04
N THR A 38 18.07 -10.43 -7.67
CA THR A 38 18.61 -9.09 -7.91
C THR A 38 19.00 -8.90 -9.37
N HIS A 39 18.95 -7.66 -9.85
CA HIS A 39 19.48 -7.30 -11.16
C HIS A 39 19.84 -5.81 -11.21
N GLY A 40 21.10 -5.47 -11.46
CA GLY A 40 21.55 -4.08 -11.48
C GLY A 40 21.23 -3.37 -10.17
N LYS A 41 20.40 -2.32 -10.22
CA LYS A 41 19.99 -1.54 -9.04
C LYS A 41 18.68 -2.01 -8.37
N TYR A 42 18.24 -3.22 -8.69
CA TYR A 42 16.95 -3.76 -8.26
C TYR A 42 17.13 -5.00 -7.39
N LEU A 43 16.42 -5.04 -6.27
CA LEU A 43 16.10 -6.24 -5.50
C LEU A 43 14.59 -6.49 -5.66
N TYR A 44 14.19 -7.70 -6.02
CA TYR A 44 12.79 -8.00 -6.25
C TYR A 44 12.44 -9.42 -5.82
N GLY A 45 11.15 -9.66 -5.61
CA GLY A 45 10.73 -10.95 -5.12
C GLY A 45 9.23 -11.18 -5.11
N VAL A 46 8.89 -12.35 -4.59
CA VAL A 46 7.53 -12.85 -4.43
C VAL A 46 7.36 -13.31 -2.99
N LEU A 47 6.24 -12.95 -2.36
CA LEU A 47 5.90 -13.35 -0.99
C LEU A 47 4.69 -14.28 -0.95
N GLY A 48 4.79 -15.31 -0.12
CA GLY A 48 3.64 -16.10 0.33
C GLY A 48 3.06 -17.07 -0.70
N ALA A 49 3.85 -17.51 -1.69
CA ALA A 49 3.37 -18.48 -2.68
C ALA A 49 3.21 -19.88 -2.06
N ARG A 50 2.19 -20.66 -2.44
CA ARG A 50 1.94 -22.04 -1.96
C ARG A 50 2.80 -23.10 -2.64
N SER A 51 3.53 -22.73 -3.69
CA SER A 51 4.48 -23.61 -4.36
C SER A 51 5.67 -22.83 -4.92
N VAL A 52 6.83 -23.49 -4.95
CA VAL A 52 8.05 -22.96 -5.59
C VAL A 52 7.79 -22.61 -7.05
N LYS A 53 7.04 -23.46 -7.78
CA LYS A 53 6.68 -23.23 -9.18
C LYS A 53 5.91 -21.91 -9.36
N THR A 54 4.94 -21.64 -8.49
CA THR A 54 4.18 -20.36 -8.49
C THR A 54 5.12 -19.19 -8.21
N ALA A 55 5.97 -19.31 -7.20
CA ALA A 55 6.89 -18.23 -6.80
C ALA A 55 7.85 -17.87 -7.96
N GLN A 56 8.51 -18.87 -8.55
CA GLN A 56 9.44 -18.70 -9.66
C GLN A 56 8.76 -18.16 -10.92
N TYR A 57 7.51 -18.57 -11.20
CA TYR A 57 6.76 -18.04 -12.33
C TYR A 57 6.62 -16.51 -12.23
N PHE A 58 6.19 -15.99 -11.09
CA PHE A 58 6.00 -14.55 -10.88
C PHE A 58 7.32 -13.80 -10.74
N LEU A 59 8.33 -14.39 -10.09
CA LEU A 59 9.69 -13.84 -10.01
C LEU A 59 10.25 -13.58 -11.42
N ASN A 60 10.09 -14.54 -12.32
CA ASN A 60 10.54 -14.42 -13.71
C ASN A 60 9.84 -13.30 -14.50
N GLN A 61 8.58 -12.99 -14.19
CA GLN A 61 7.89 -11.86 -14.82
C GLN A 61 8.54 -10.52 -14.42
N VAL A 62 8.89 -10.36 -13.14
CA VAL A 62 9.59 -9.15 -12.66
C VAL A 62 11.00 -9.08 -13.23
N SER A 63 11.74 -10.20 -13.23
CA SER A 63 13.10 -10.24 -13.77
C SER A 63 13.17 -9.78 -15.23
N LYS A 64 12.20 -10.22 -16.06
CA LYS A 64 12.08 -9.76 -17.46
C LYS A 64 11.91 -8.24 -17.56
N ASN A 65 11.13 -7.63 -16.67
CA ASN A 65 10.94 -6.18 -16.65
C ASN A 65 12.18 -5.43 -16.16
N CYS A 66 12.84 -5.91 -15.10
CA CYS A 66 14.07 -5.31 -14.57
C CYS A 66 15.25 -5.35 -15.56
N ARG A 67 15.31 -6.39 -16.41
CA ARG A 67 16.34 -6.53 -17.47
C ARG A 67 16.04 -5.69 -18.70
N ARG A 68 14.79 -5.29 -18.92
CA ARG A 68 14.43 -4.35 -19.98
C ARG A 68 14.90 -2.96 -19.57
N LYS A 69 15.55 -2.23 -20.49
CA LYS A 69 15.76 -0.78 -20.34
C LYS A 69 14.41 -0.08 -20.46
N ILE A 70 13.56 -0.19 -19.44
CA ILE A 70 12.37 0.63 -19.34
C ILE A 70 12.85 2.04 -19.05
N ALA A 71 12.64 2.95 -20.01
CA ALA A 71 12.90 4.36 -19.80
C ALA A 71 11.99 4.84 -18.66
N VAL A 72 12.56 4.93 -17.46
CA VAL A 72 11.97 5.65 -16.34
C VAL A 72 11.88 7.10 -16.80
N SER A 73 10.67 7.54 -17.18
CA SER A 73 10.49 8.84 -17.81
C SER A 73 11.01 9.94 -16.88
N LYS A 74 11.97 10.71 -17.38
CA LYS A 74 12.46 11.91 -16.72
C LYS A 74 11.38 13.00 -16.75
N LEU A 75 11.19 13.58 -15.56
CA LEU A 75 10.48 14.81 -15.19
C LEU A 75 8.96 14.86 -15.34
N VAL A 76 8.30 14.92 -14.19
CA VAL A 76 7.00 15.57 -13.97
C VAL A 76 7.20 17.08 -14.22
N THR A 77 6.33 17.68 -15.04
CA THR A 77 6.48 19.05 -15.58
C THR A 77 5.49 20.07 -15.02
N THR A 78 4.69 19.72 -14.01
CA THR A 78 3.76 20.69 -13.42
C THR A 78 4.53 21.68 -12.54
N ASP A 79 4.80 22.86 -13.09
CA ASP A 79 5.44 23.98 -12.40
C ASP A 79 4.43 24.84 -11.60
N ILE A 80 3.13 24.57 -11.73
CA ILE A 80 2.08 25.28 -10.97
C ILE A 80 2.28 25.01 -9.48
N PRO A 81 2.51 26.02 -8.62
CA PRO A 81 2.64 25.80 -7.18
C PRO A 81 1.29 25.36 -6.57
N PRO A 82 1.28 24.66 -5.40
CA PRO A 82 0.05 24.16 -4.78
C PRO A 82 -1.08 25.18 -4.64
N ILE A 83 -0.76 26.42 -4.27
CA ILE A 83 -1.74 27.50 -4.14
C ILE A 83 -2.45 27.83 -5.47
N GLY A 84 -1.75 27.68 -6.60
CA GLY A 84 -2.31 27.88 -7.93
C GLY A 84 -3.19 26.73 -8.41
N LEU A 85 -3.26 25.63 -7.67
CA LEU A 85 -4.18 24.51 -7.93
C LEU A 85 -5.52 24.68 -7.19
N LEU A 86 -5.60 25.55 -6.19
CA LEU A 86 -6.85 25.77 -5.46
C LEU A 86 -7.89 26.46 -6.35
N PRO A 87 -9.13 25.94 -6.43
CA PRO A 87 -10.22 26.60 -7.14
C PRO A 87 -10.36 28.08 -6.75
N ILE A 88 -10.56 28.95 -7.74
CA ILE A 88 -10.82 30.37 -7.49
C ILE A 88 -12.29 30.60 -7.13
N ASP A 89 -12.60 31.76 -6.55
CA ASP A 89 -13.98 32.13 -6.26
C ASP A 89 -14.86 32.06 -7.51
N ASN A 90 -16.04 31.47 -7.34
CA ASN A 90 -17.04 31.25 -8.38
C ASN A 90 -16.56 30.41 -9.57
N ALA A 91 -15.44 29.67 -9.45
CA ALA A 91 -15.05 28.64 -10.41
C ALA A 91 -16.17 27.59 -10.60
N ILE A 92 -16.87 27.28 -9.52
CA ILE A 92 -18.21 26.70 -9.53
C ILE A 92 -19.14 27.78 -8.98
N SER A 93 -20.26 28.01 -9.68
CA SER A 93 -21.19 29.11 -9.35
C SER A 93 -21.57 29.10 -7.88
N TYR A 94 -21.45 30.26 -7.22
CA TYR A 94 -21.75 30.49 -5.80
C TYR A 94 -20.85 29.79 -4.79
N TRP A 95 -19.73 29.19 -5.19
CA TRP A 95 -18.72 28.69 -4.26
C TRP A 95 -17.59 29.69 -4.13
N VAL A 96 -17.33 30.15 -2.91
CA VAL A 96 -16.33 31.17 -2.61
C VAL A 96 -15.48 30.73 -1.43
N ARG A 97 -14.22 31.14 -1.42
CA ARG A 97 -13.31 30.89 -0.31
C ARG A 97 -13.80 31.63 0.94
N CYS A 98 -13.71 30.99 2.09
CA CYS A 98 -14.01 31.60 3.38
C CYS A 98 -12.91 32.58 3.81
N THR A 99 -11.67 32.28 3.44
CA THR A 99 -10.44 32.99 3.81
C THR A 99 -9.43 32.92 2.67
N GLU A 100 -8.33 33.67 2.79
CA GLU A 100 -7.17 33.46 1.92
C GLU A 100 -6.55 32.08 2.18
N PRO A 101 -5.99 31.40 1.15
CA PRO A 101 -5.33 30.12 1.34
C PRO A 101 -4.19 30.16 2.34
N SER A 102 -4.23 29.24 3.30
CA SER A 102 -3.18 29.06 4.29
C SER A 102 -2.13 28.07 3.80
N THR A 103 -0.88 28.26 4.20
CA THR A 103 0.26 27.44 3.75
C THR A 103 1.08 26.93 4.92
N TYR A 104 1.36 25.63 4.92
CA TYR A 104 2.32 24.99 5.82
C TYR A 104 3.53 24.46 5.04
N VAL A 105 4.71 24.54 5.63
CA VAL A 105 5.97 24.11 5.01
C VAL A 105 6.67 23.09 5.91
N GLY A 106 7.04 21.94 5.33
CA GLY A 106 7.80 20.88 5.98
C GLY A 106 7.22 20.44 7.32
N HIS A 107 8.07 20.43 8.36
CA HIS A 107 7.74 19.91 9.70
C HIS A 107 6.66 20.69 10.46
N LYS A 108 6.30 21.91 10.02
CA LYS A 108 5.21 22.68 10.64
C LYS A 108 3.83 22.04 10.43
N LEU A 109 3.72 21.13 9.46
CA LEU A 109 2.52 20.30 9.25
C LEU A 109 2.13 19.50 10.52
N TYR A 110 3.11 19.12 11.33
CA TYR A 110 2.90 18.23 12.49
C TYR A 110 2.16 18.89 13.65
N ASN A 111 2.31 20.21 13.83
CA ASN A 111 1.79 20.90 15.01
C ASN A 111 0.43 21.57 14.76
N ASP A 112 0.14 21.92 13.50
CA ASP A 112 -0.99 22.80 13.16
C ASP A 112 -2.13 22.08 12.41
N VAL A 113 -1.92 20.82 11.97
CA VAL A 113 -2.94 19.98 11.32
C VAL A 113 -3.38 18.89 12.30
N ILE A 114 -4.41 19.18 13.09
CA ILE A 114 -4.82 18.43 14.28
C ILE A 114 -5.44 17.05 13.96
N ILE A 115 -5.74 16.73 12.68
CA ILE A 115 -6.57 15.56 12.32
C ILE A 115 -5.90 14.60 11.30
N ALA A 116 -4.96 15.05 10.48
CA ALA A 116 -4.48 14.29 9.31
C ALA A 116 -3.14 13.58 9.54
N GLN A 117 -3.15 12.37 10.11
CA GLN A 117 -2.01 11.41 10.22
C GLN A 117 -0.62 11.98 9.82
N PRO A 118 -0.06 12.97 10.55
CA PRO A 118 1.01 13.81 10.02
C PRO A 118 2.30 13.02 9.79
N LYS A 119 2.44 11.91 10.52
CA LYS A 119 3.49 10.91 10.35
C LYS A 119 3.53 10.33 8.93
N LEU A 120 2.38 10.05 8.31
CA LEU A 120 2.32 9.48 6.96
C LEU A 120 2.89 10.48 5.94
N PHE A 121 2.43 11.73 5.96
CA PHE A 121 2.92 12.77 5.06
C PHE A 121 4.42 13.04 5.26
N TYR A 122 4.87 13.06 6.51
CA TYR A 122 6.28 13.25 6.86
C TYR A 122 7.17 12.10 6.35
N GLN A 123 6.74 10.85 6.55
CA GLN A 123 7.45 9.67 6.03
C GLN A 123 7.58 9.69 4.50
N HIS A 124 6.61 10.31 3.82
CA HIS A 124 6.63 10.50 2.38
C HIS A 124 7.29 11.82 1.92
N GLY A 125 7.94 12.58 2.84
CA GLY A 125 8.75 13.74 2.49
C GLY A 125 7.96 14.95 1.98
N VAL A 126 6.79 15.21 2.58
CA VAL A 126 5.98 16.42 2.28
C VAL A 126 6.82 17.69 2.32
N ILE A 127 6.69 18.53 1.28
CA ILE A 127 7.41 19.79 1.15
C ILE A 127 6.53 20.95 1.62
N LYS A 128 5.28 20.98 1.15
CA LYS A 128 4.35 22.08 1.38
C LYS A 128 2.92 21.58 1.32
N GLN A 129 2.06 22.11 2.18
CA GLN A 129 0.61 21.98 2.06
C GLN A 129 0.03 23.38 1.88
N VAL A 130 -0.97 23.50 1.03
CA VAL A 130 -1.86 24.67 1.00
C VAL A 130 -3.29 24.18 1.17
N HIS A 131 -4.07 24.87 2.01
CA HIS A 131 -5.48 24.57 2.17
C HIS A 131 -6.32 25.83 2.16
N VAL A 132 -7.59 25.67 1.82
CA VAL A 132 -8.61 26.71 1.97
C VAL A 132 -9.98 26.08 2.11
N GLU A 133 -10.82 26.71 2.92
CA GLU A 133 -12.22 26.35 3.09
C GLU A 133 -13.10 27.15 2.10
N TYR A 134 -14.16 26.50 1.62
CA TYR A 134 -15.17 27.10 0.77
C TYR A 134 -16.54 27.04 1.44
N LYS A 135 -17.34 28.07 1.17
CA LYS A 135 -18.77 28.10 1.48
C LYS A 135 -19.56 28.37 0.21
N SER A 136 -20.84 28.05 0.27
CA SER A 136 -21.80 28.56 -0.71
C SER A 136 -22.84 29.43 0.00
N PRO A 137 -22.89 30.76 -0.27
CA PRO A 137 -23.84 31.66 0.39
C PRO A 137 -25.31 31.27 0.20
N ASN A 138 -25.62 30.47 -0.83
CA ASN A 138 -26.96 29.96 -1.10
C ASN A 138 -27.31 28.70 -0.30
N LEU A 139 -26.34 28.11 0.41
CA LEU A 139 -26.50 26.91 1.22
C LEU A 139 -26.30 27.21 2.71
N ALA A 140 -25.17 27.84 3.05
CA ALA A 140 -24.80 28.15 4.42
C ALA A 140 -23.84 29.36 4.51
N SER A 141 -23.80 30.00 5.68
CA SER A 141 -22.86 31.08 5.98
C SER A 141 -21.50 30.58 6.50
N TYR A 142 -21.42 29.30 6.87
CA TYR A 142 -20.23 28.63 7.40
C TYR A 142 -19.53 27.77 6.32
N PRO A 143 -18.26 27.38 6.52
CA PRO A 143 -17.53 26.48 5.64
C PRO A 143 -18.26 25.15 5.40
N LEU A 144 -18.21 24.65 4.17
CA LEU A 144 -18.83 23.36 3.79
C LEU A 144 -17.82 22.38 3.16
N ILE A 145 -16.75 22.89 2.56
CA ILE A 145 -15.71 22.08 1.89
C ILE A 145 -14.34 22.62 2.28
N MET A 146 -13.43 21.75 2.68
CA MET A 146 -12.00 22.05 2.77
C MET A 146 -11.25 21.38 1.62
N VAL A 147 -10.42 22.15 0.91
CA VAL A 147 -9.54 21.62 -0.13
C VAL A 147 -8.11 21.75 0.33
N GLU A 148 -7.37 20.65 0.30
CA GLU A 148 -5.97 20.57 0.68
C GLU A 148 -5.13 20.01 -0.47
N VAL A 149 -4.05 20.71 -0.80
CA VAL A 149 -3.08 20.31 -1.84
C VAL A 149 -1.70 20.19 -1.23
N PHE A 150 -1.16 18.97 -1.24
CA PHE A 150 0.14 18.63 -0.71
C PHE A 150 1.16 18.48 -1.84
N ASP A 151 2.22 19.29 -1.85
CA ASP A 151 3.43 19.07 -2.66
C ASP A 151 4.31 18.04 -1.96
N MET A 152 4.38 16.84 -2.56
CA MET A 152 5.17 15.72 -2.07
C MET A 152 6.54 15.62 -2.75
N GLY A 153 6.90 16.60 -3.58
CA GLY A 153 8.18 16.69 -4.30
C GLY A 153 8.33 15.74 -5.48
N THR A 154 7.80 14.52 -5.38
CA THR A 154 7.84 13.51 -6.44
C THR A 154 6.53 12.76 -6.60
N MET A 155 6.33 12.17 -7.77
CA MET A 155 5.15 11.35 -8.03
C MET A 155 5.12 10.07 -7.20
N GLU A 156 6.26 9.45 -6.94
CA GLU A 156 6.31 8.28 -6.05
C GLU A 156 5.88 8.63 -4.62
N ASN A 157 6.25 9.80 -4.11
CA ASN A 157 5.87 10.24 -2.77
C ASN A 157 4.36 10.48 -2.67
N ALA A 158 3.78 11.24 -3.61
CA ALA A 158 2.34 11.52 -3.66
C ALA A 158 1.52 10.24 -3.83
N PHE A 159 1.91 9.39 -4.78
CA PHE A 159 1.26 8.10 -4.98
C PHE A 159 1.44 7.20 -3.76
N GLY A 160 2.58 7.26 -3.07
CA GLY A 160 2.83 6.50 -1.85
C GLY A 160 1.81 6.82 -0.75
N VAL A 161 1.49 8.10 -0.52
CA VAL A 161 0.44 8.51 0.43
C VAL A 161 -0.93 7.99 -0.02
N TYR A 162 -1.33 8.28 -1.27
CA TYR A 162 -2.60 7.82 -1.84
C TYR A 162 -2.76 6.30 -1.75
N SER A 163 -1.71 5.56 -2.11
CA SER A 163 -1.69 4.12 -2.02
C SER A 163 -1.58 3.60 -0.59
N SER A 164 -1.34 4.41 0.43
CA SER A 164 -1.30 3.93 1.83
C SER A 164 -2.66 4.03 2.51
N VAL A 165 -3.48 5.01 2.10
CA VAL A 165 -4.82 5.25 2.67
C VAL A 165 -5.93 4.44 1.99
N ARG A 166 -5.65 3.81 0.85
CA ARG A 166 -6.62 2.98 0.13
C ARG A 166 -6.81 1.58 0.72
N TYR A 167 -8.04 1.09 0.73
CA TYR A 167 -8.42 -0.30 0.99
C TYR A 167 -8.99 -0.98 -0.27
N PRO A 168 -8.93 -2.33 -0.38
CA PRO A 168 -9.46 -3.06 -1.53
C PRO A 168 -10.94 -2.81 -1.85
N GLU A 169 -11.74 -2.53 -0.82
CA GLU A 169 -13.18 -2.30 -0.86
C GLU A 169 -13.58 -0.85 -1.19
N ASP A 170 -12.60 0.05 -1.26
CA ASP A 170 -12.84 1.46 -1.52
C ASP A 170 -13.50 1.72 -2.87
N GLU A 171 -14.39 2.71 -2.90
CA GLU A 171 -14.96 3.23 -4.13
C GLU A 171 -13.92 4.09 -4.86
N ILE A 172 -13.47 3.61 -6.02
CA ILE A 172 -12.46 4.29 -6.83
C ILE A 172 -13.03 4.50 -8.23
N GLU A 173 -13.17 5.77 -8.60
CA GLU A 173 -13.51 6.16 -9.97
C GLU A 173 -12.28 6.66 -10.73
N VAL A 174 -12.39 6.71 -12.06
CA VAL A 174 -11.37 7.28 -12.92
C VAL A 174 -11.84 8.60 -13.50
N ILE A 175 -11.23 9.70 -13.06
CA ILE A 175 -11.46 11.03 -13.61
C ILE A 175 -10.25 11.39 -14.48
N GLN A 176 -10.46 11.46 -15.80
CA GLN A 176 -9.43 11.83 -16.79
C GLN A 176 -8.13 11.02 -16.68
N GLY A 177 -8.26 9.72 -16.40
CA GLY A 177 -7.12 8.81 -16.24
C GLY A 177 -6.42 8.89 -14.89
N THR A 178 -6.98 9.62 -13.91
CA THR A 178 -6.53 9.63 -12.52
C THR A 178 -7.51 8.83 -11.67
N HIS A 179 -7.00 7.91 -10.87
CA HIS A 179 -7.82 7.17 -9.90
C HIS A 179 -8.14 8.10 -8.72
N VAL A 180 -9.42 8.21 -8.41
CA VAL A 180 -9.95 9.09 -7.37
C VAL A 180 -10.68 8.21 -6.37
N LEU A 181 -10.22 8.25 -5.13
CA LEU A 181 -10.86 7.59 -4.00
C LEU A 181 -12.04 8.44 -3.54
N PHE A 182 -13.21 7.82 -3.47
CA PHE A 182 -14.43 8.38 -2.90
C PHE A 182 -14.72 7.70 -1.57
N SER A 183 -14.81 8.51 -0.53
CA SER A 183 -15.34 8.14 0.78
C SER A 183 -16.60 8.97 1.07
N GLU A 184 -17.26 8.68 2.19
CA GLU A 184 -18.51 9.33 2.59
C GLU A 184 -18.36 10.86 2.72
N GLU A 185 -17.22 11.35 3.21
CA GLU A 185 -16.96 12.80 3.40
C GLU A 185 -15.70 13.28 2.68
N ILE A 186 -14.90 12.37 2.09
CA ILE A 186 -13.58 12.71 1.58
C ILE A 186 -13.39 12.22 0.14
N ILE A 187 -12.86 13.10 -0.71
CA ILE A 187 -12.35 12.77 -2.04
C ILE A 187 -10.82 12.89 -2.02
N MET A 188 -10.10 11.83 -2.41
CA MET A 188 -8.63 11.84 -2.43
C MET A 188 -8.07 11.36 -3.76
N PHE A 189 -6.98 11.96 -4.22
CA PHE A 189 -6.24 11.47 -5.38
C PHE A 189 -4.78 11.92 -5.35
N ALA A 190 -3.94 11.23 -6.13
CA ALA A 190 -2.58 11.65 -6.42
C ALA A 190 -2.39 11.86 -7.92
N LYS A 191 -1.79 12.98 -8.31
CA LYS A 191 -1.40 13.27 -9.69
C LYS A 191 -0.12 14.09 -9.73
N GLY A 192 0.85 13.64 -10.52
CA GLY A 192 2.19 14.25 -10.49
C GLY A 192 2.77 14.21 -9.08
N LYS A 193 3.42 15.28 -8.64
CA LYS A 193 3.95 15.41 -7.28
C LYS A 193 2.92 15.81 -6.23
N TYR A 194 1.65 15.91 -6.59
CA TYR A 194 0.59 16.40 -5.71
C TYR A 194 -0.28 15.26 -5.19
N PHE A 195 -0.50 15.27 -3.88
CA PHE A 195 -1.60 14.56 -3.23
C PHE A 195 -2.67 15.59 -2.86
N VAL A 196 -3.94 15.26 -3.08
CA VAL A 196 -5.07 16.18 -2.88
C VAL A 196 -6.12 15.49 -2.03
N GLN A 197 -6.64 16.22 -1.06
CA GLN A 197 -7.76 15.82 -0.21
C GLN A 197 -8.82 16.91 -0.28
N ILE A 198 -10.07 16.51 -0.45
CA ILE A 198 -11.24 17.40 -0.39
C ILE A 198 -12.17 16.81 0.65
N GLU A 199 -12.38 17.53 1.74
CA GLU A 199 -13.22 17.13 2.86
C GLU A 199 -14.52 17.92 2.85
N GLU A 200 -15.63 17.22 3.09
CA GLU A 200 -16.98 17.75 3.15
C GLU A 200 -17.43 17.78 4.61
N TYR A 201 -17.89 18.94 5.08
CA TYR A 201 -18.36 19.08 6.46
C TYR A 201 -19.84 18.73 6.65
N GLU A 202 -20.57 18.56 5.55
CA GLU A 202 -22.01 18.31 5.55
C GLU A 202 -22.41 17.41 4.38
N PHE A 203 -23.38 16.52 4.62
CA PHE A 203 -23.90 15.60 3.62
C PHE A 203 -25.01 16.24 2.78
N ALA A 204 -24.65 16.86 1.65
CA ALA A 204 -25.63 17.34 0.68
C ALA A 204 -25.17 17.14 -0.76
N THR A 205 -26.11 16.79 -1.66
CA THR A 205 -25.82 16.52 -3.07
C THR A 205 -25.09 17.70 -3.76
N ARG A 206 -25.47 18.94 -3.45
CA ARG A 206 -24.82 20.14 -4.02
C ARG A 206 -23.38 20.32 -3.52
N ILE A 207 -23.08 19.91 -2.29
CA ILE A 207 -21.73 19.94 -1.72
C ILE A 207 -20.88 18.89 -2.46
N ARG A 208 -21.36 17.64 -2.53
CA ARG A 208 -20.68 16.57 -3.27
C ARG A 208 -20.42 16.91 -4.74
N GLN A 209 -21.39 17.51 -5.42
CA GLN A 209 -21.22 17.98 -6.80
C GLN A 209 -20.10 19.02 -6.93
N ALA A 210 -20.00 19.95 -5.98
CA ALA A 210 -18.95 20.95 -5.97
C ALA A 210 -17.57 20.33 -5.68
N SER A 211 -17.47 19.43 -4.70
CA SER A 211 -16.24 18.70 -4.39
C SER A 211 -15.71 17.90 -5.59
N VAL A 212 -16.59 17.20 -6.30
CA VAL A 212 -16.25 16.49 -7.55
C VAL A 212 -15.79 17.48 -8.64
N GLY A 213 -16.45 18.63 -8.74
CA GLY A 213 -16.06 19.69 -9.67
C GLY A 213 -14.67 20.25 -9.36
N PHE A 214 -14.38 20.51 -8.09
CA PHE A 214 -13.04 20.94 -7.63
C PHE A 214 -11.98 19.88 -7.94
N ALA A 215 -12.25 18.60 -7.65
CA ALA A 215 -11.34 17.51 -8.00
C ALA A 215 -11.01 17.49 -9.51
N ARG A 216 -12.03 17.63 -10.38
CA ARG A 216 -11.84 17.70 -11.85
C ARG A 216 -10.94 18.86 -12.26
N MET A 217 -11.21 20.07 -11.76
CA MET A 217 -10.41 21.26 -12.08
C MET A 217 -8.94 21.11 -11.66
N ILE A 218 -8.70 20.55 -10.48
CA ILE A 218 -7.34 20.30 -9.98
C ILE A 218 -6.65 19.24 -10.84
N ILE A 219 -7.32 18.13 -11.15
CA ILE A 219 -6.80 17.07 -12.02
C ILE A 219 -6.43 17.63 -13.39
N GLU A 220 -7.29 18.42 -14.02
CA GLU A 220 -7.05 19.04 -15.34
C GLU A 220 -5.80 19.94 -15.35
N SER A 221 -5.57 20.65 -14.25
CA SER A 221 -4.46 21.59 -14.10
C SER A 221 -3.10 20.91 -13.99
N ILE A 222 -3.05 19.64 -13.55
CA ILE A 222 -1.79 18.92 -13.32
C ILE A 222 -1.41 18.09 -14.56
N LYS A 223 -0.30 18.46 -15.20
CA LYS A 223 0.30 17.73 -16.33
C LYS A 223 1.36 16.74 -15.83
N ALA A 224 0.98 15.48 -15.74
CA ALA A 224 1.88 14.42 -15.31
C ALA A 224 1.55 13.08 -15.97
N PRO A 225 2.50 12.13 -16.02
CA PRO A 225 2.21 10.73 -16.33
C PRO A 225 1.09 10.17 -15.44
N ARG A 226 0.39 9.14 -15.94
CA ARG A 226 -0.73 8.50 -15.22
C ARG A 226 -0.29 7.77 -13.95
N GLU A 227 0.90 7.18 -13.97
CA GLU A 227 1.40 6.37 -12.86
C GLU A 227 2.91 6.55 -12.63
N PRO A 228 3.39 6.31 -11.40
CA PRO A 228 4.81 6.31 -11.07
C PRO A 228 5.60 5.28 -11.87
N SER A 229 6.80 5.67 -12.28
CA SER A 229 7.67 4.86 -13.15
C SER A 229 8.06 3.50 -12.56
N ILE A 230 8.19 3.41 -11.23
CA ILE A 230 8.53 2.17 -10.53
C ILE A 230 7.46 1.08 -10.70
N LEU A 231 6.18 1.45 -10.87
CA LEU A 231 5.09 0.49 -11.04
C LEU A 231 5.11 -0.20 -12.41
N LYS A 232 5.76 0.41 -13.41
CA LYS A 232 5.94 -0.16 -14.75
C LYS A 232 6.93 -1.33 -14.77
N LEU A 233 7.75 -1.46 -13.72
CA LEU A 233 8.66 -2.59 -13.55
C LEU A 233 7.93 -3.82 -12.99
N LEU A 234 6.74 -3.64 -12.40
CA LEU A 234 5.94 -4.72 -11.87
C LEU A 234 4.99 -5.28 -12.94
N PRO A 235 4.67 -6.59 -12.93
CA PRO A 235 3.77 -7.20 -13.92
C PRO A 235 2.39 -6.54 -13.98
N GLU A 236 1.85 -6.40 -15.18
CA GLU A 236 0.48 -5.88 -15.41
C GLU A 236 -0.56 -7.01 -15.49
N MET A 237 -0.19 -8.12 -16.12
CA MET A 237 -1.10 -9.25 -16.34
C MET A 237 -1.48 -9.90 -15.00
N ASN A 238 -2.79 -10.12 -14.81
CA ASN A 238 -3.40 -10.65 -13.59
C ASN A 238 -3.23 -9.77 -12.34
N ARG A 239 -2.91 -8.48 -12.49
CA ARG A 239 -2.85 -7.55 -11.37
C ARG A 239 -4.24 -7.43 -10.72
N VAL A 240 -4.28 -7.61 -9.41
CA VAL A 240 -5.47 -7.30 -8.62
C VAL A 240 -5.66 -5.79 -8.66
N GLN A 241 -6.84 -5.34 -9.04
CA GLN A 241 -7.16 -3.92 -9.18
C GLN A 241 -6.85 -3.16 -7.88
N ASN A 242 -6.26 -1.97 -8.00
CA ASN A 242 -5.91 -1.08 -6.88
C ASN A 242 -4.99 -1.68 -5.81
N SER A 243 -4.28 -2.78 -6.12
CA SER A 243 -3.37 -3.44 -5.18
C SER A 243 -1.97 -2.84 -5.14
N GLU A 244 -1.66 -1.92 -6.04
CA GLU A 244 -0.38 -1.25 -6.11
C GLU A 244 -0.12 -0.38 -4.88
N ARG A 245 1.08 -0.52 -4.32
CA ARG A 245 1.57 0.25 -3.18
C ARG A 245 2.96 0.78 -3.50
N ILE A 246 3.24 2.01 -3.10
CA ILE A 246 4.61 2.56 -3.07
C ILE A 246 4.95 2.91 -1.65
N TYR A 247 6.14 2.49 -1.23
CA TYR A 247 6.68 2.82 0.07
C TYR A 247 7.96 3.63 -0.10
N ILE A 248 8.10 4.64 0.75
CA ILE A 248 9.29 5.49 0.77
C ILE A 248 10.29 4.84 1.72
N SER A 249 11.46 4.49 1.18
CA SER A 249 12.49 3.61 1.76
C SER A 249 12.17 2.10 1.73
N GLY A 250 13.21 1.28 1.91
CA GLY A 250 13.06 -0.16 2.20
C GLY A 250 12.30 -0.43 3.51
N MET A 251 12.29 0.52 4.45
CA MET A 251 11.60 0.39 5.75
C MET A 251 10.07 0.35 5.60
N GLY A 252 9.52 1.08 4.62
CA GLY A 252 8.08 1.05 4.39
C GLY A 252 7.58 -0.32 3.88
N PHE A 253 8.43 -1.07 3.17
CA PHE A 253 8.14 -2.44 2.75
C PHE A 253 8.45 -3.48 3.84
N ALA A 254 9.50 -3.26 4.64
CA ALA A 254 9.91 -4.15 5.74
C ALA A 254 8.74 -4.59 6.64
N ASN A 255 7.83 -3.65 6.94
CA ASN A 255 6.63 -3.90 7.75
C ASN A 255 5.57 -4.82 7.10
N LYS A 256 5.82 -5.39 5.91
CA LYS A 256 4.91 -6.32 5.23
C LYS A 256 5.21 -7.79 5.53
N SER A 257 6.39 -8.13 6.03
CA SER A 257 6.73 -9.49 6.41
C SER A 257 7.85 -9.49 7.46
N PRO A 258 7.77 -10.34 8.49
CA PRO A 258 8.85 -10.49 9.48
C PRO A 258 10.18 -10.91 8.83
N LEU A 259 10.14 -11.48 7.61
CA LEU A 259 11.33 -11.77 6.82
C LEU A 259 12.20 -10.55 6.52
N PHE A 260 11.65 -9.33 6.56
CA PHE A 260 12.39 -8.15 6.15
C PHE A 260 12.55 -7.18 7.31
N PRO A 261 13.50 -7.40 8.23
CA PRO A 261 13.82 -6.38 9.22
C PRO A 261 14.23 -5.08 8.54
N GLU A 262 13.86 -3.94 9.12
CA GLU A 262 14.18 -2.62 8.55
C GLU A 262 15.69 -2.43 8.31
N TYR A 263 16.53 -2.90 9.24
CA TYR A 263 18.00 -2.81 9.15
C TYR A 263 18.60 -3.67 8.02
N VAL A 264 17.87 -4.67 7.53
CA VAL A 264 18.30 -5.52 6.42
C VAL A 264 18.15 -4.78 5.09
N LEU A 265 17.00 -4.14 4.90
CA LEU A 265 16.64 -3.47 3.64
C LEU A 265 17.15 -2.02 3.55
N GLU A 266 17.94 -1.59 4.54
CA GLU A 266 18.44 -0.23 4.65
C GLU A 266 19.20 0.21 3.38
N GLY A 267 18.85 1.38 2.88
CA GLY A 267 19.54 2.04 1.78
C GLY A 267 18.97 3.44 1.60
N LYS A 268 19.84 4.45 1.70
CA LYS A 268 19.44 5.85 1.53
C LYS A 268 18.86 6.03 0.13
N GLY A 269 17.73 6.73 0.03
CA GLY A 269 17.08 7.01 -1.25
C GLY A 269 16.33 5.83 -1.89
N ALA A 270 16.34 4.64 -1.27
CA ALA A 270 15.65 3.49 -1.79
C ALA A 270 14.14 3.75 -1.96
N LYS A 271 13.57 3.25 -3.06
CA LYS A 271 12.14 3.29 -3.32
C LYS A 271 11.63 1.87 -3.47
N SER A 272 10.53 1.54 -2.81
CA SER A 272 9.95 0.21 -2.91
C SER A 272 8.51 0.28 -3.42
N ALA A 273 8.10 -0.76 -4.12
CA ALA A 273 6.75 -0.92 -4.61
C ALA A 273 6.32 -2.37 -4.51
N SER A 274 5.02 -2.59 -4.34
CA SER A 274 4.42 -3.92 -4.41
C SER A 274 3.09 -3.89 -5.15
N ILE A 275 2.69 -5.05 -5.67
CA ILE A 275 1.37 -5.32 -6.22
C ILE A 275 0.90 -6.69 -5.77
N LYS A 276 -0.41 -6.94 -5.84
CA LYS A 276 -0.96 -8.28 -5.74
C LYS A 276 -1.32 -8.80 -7.14
N LEU A 277 -1.02 -10.06 -7.40
CA LEU A 277 -1.34 -10.76 -8.64
C LEU A 277 -2.21 -11.97 -8.32
N SER A 278 -3.30 -12.14 -9.08
CA SER A 278 -4.08 -13.37 -9.05
C SER A 278 -3.35 -14.45 -9.83
N LYS A 279 -3.25 -15.65 -9.26
CA LYS A 279 -2.71 -16.81 -9.97
C LYS A 279 -3.64 -17.15 -11.15
N PRO A 280 -3.12 -17.29 -12.38
CA PRO A 280 -3.94 -17.63 -13.52
C PRO A 280 -4.60 -19.01 -13.36
N SER A 281 -5.84 -19.16 -13.82
CA SER A 281 -6.58 -20.43 -13.76
C SER A 281 -5.90 -21.56 -14.53
N TRP A 282 -5.24 -21.26 -15.65
CA TRP A 282 -4.48 -22.25 -16.44
C TRP A 282 -3.25 -22.80 -15.70
N PHE A 283 -2.83 -22.18 -14.59
CA PHE A 283 -1.66 -22.62 -13.82
C PHE A 283 -2.02 -23.72 -12.81
N SER A 284 -3.20 -23.64 -12.21
CA SER A 284 -3.74 -24.59 -11.22
C SER A 284 -5.20 -24.23 -10.89
N ASP A 285 -6.01 -25.24 -10.57
CA ASP A 285 -7.41 -25.05 -10.14
C ASP A 285 -7.57 -24.30 -8.80
N SER A 286 -6.49 -24.15 -8.03
CA SER A 286 -6.53 -23.42 -6.76
C SER A 286 -6.39 -21.92 -6.98
N SER A 287 -7.32 -21.13 -6.44
CA SER A 287 -7.16 -19.68 -6.39
C SER A 287 -6.07 -19.28 -5.38
N GLU A 288 -5.29 -18.29 -5.75
CA GLU A 288 -4.19 -17.78 -4.94
C GLU A 288 -3.87 -16.34 -5.34
N VAL A 289 -3.64 -15.48 -4.34
CA VAL A 289 -3.18 -14.11 -4.55
C VAL A 289 -1.76 -14.00 -4.05
N ILE A 290 -0.88 -13.52 -4.93
CA ILE A 290 0.56 -13.45 -4.73
C ILE A 290 0.97 -11.99 -4.58
N MET A 291 1.76 -11.67 -3.56
CA MET A 291 2.40 -10.35 -3.48
C MET A 291 3.73 -10.39 -4.22
N VAL A 292 3.91 -9.45 -5.14
CA VAL A 292 5.16 -9.22 -5.84
C VAL A 292 5.70 -7.87 -5.43
N PHE A 293 7.00 -7.78 -5.19
CA PHE A 293 7.64 -6.55 -4.75
C PHE A 293 8.94 -6.26 -5.51
N LEU A 294 9.32 -4.99 -5.47
CA LEU A 294 10.53 -4.45 -6.05
C LEU A 294 11.06 -3.34 -5.14
N ILE A 295 12.37 -3.32 -4.93
CA ILE A 295 13.11 -2.26 -4.26
C ILE A 295 14.17 -1.77 -5.23
N CYS A 296 14.11 -0.47 -5.54
CA CYS A 296 15.09 0.22 -6.36
C CYS A 296 16.05 1.00 -5.44
N TYR A 297 17.33 0.70 -5.57
CA TYR A 297 18.43 1.44 -4.93
C TYR A 297 19.08 2.38 -5.95
N ASP A 298 20.02 3.21 -5.49
CA ASP A 298 20.74 4.15 -6.33
C ASP A 298 21.75 3.44 -7.26
N ASP A 299 22.34 2.34 -6.79
CA ASP A 299 23.40 1.62 -7.48
C ASP A 299 23.42 0.12 -7.15
N LYS A 300 24.20 -0.64 -7.94
CA LYS A 300 24.33 -2.09 -7.79
C LYS A 300 25.10 -2.50 -6.51
N LEU A 301 26.12 -1.74 -6.11
CA LEU A 301 26.91 -2.09 -4.92
C LEU A 301 26.05 -2.06 -3.66
N THR A 302 25.11 -1.11 -3.59
CA THR A 302 24.11 -1.06 -2.53
C THR A 302 23.20 -2.30 -2.55
N VAL A 303 22.74 -2.74 -3.72
CA VAL A 303 21.94 -3.98 -3.86
C VAL A 303 22.72 -5.20 -3.39
N ASP A 304 23.97 -5.34 -3.83
CA ASP A 304 24.83 -6.48 -3.46
C ASP A 304 25.03 -6.52 -1.93
N SER A 305 25.30 -5.37 -1.31
CA SER A 305 25.45 -5.24 0.14
C SER A 305 24.18 -5.61 0.91
N VAL A 306 23.01 -5.18 0.42
CA VAL A 306 21.70 -5.53 1.00
C VAL A 306 21.44 -7.03 0.87
N TYR A 307 21.72 -7.60 -0.31
CA TYR A 307 21.50 -9.03 -0.56
C TYR A 307 22.38 -9.90 0.32
N ASP A 308 23.67 -9.57 0.46
CA ASP A 308 24.60 -10.23 1.37
C ASP A 308 24.15 -10.14 2.83
N ARG A 309 23.72 -8.94 3.25
CA ARG A 309 23.20 -8.71 4.61
C ARG A 309 21.96 -9.56 4.86
N PHE A 310 21.07 -9.65 3.88
CA PHE A 310 19.86 -10.44 4.00
C PHE A 310 20.16 -11.94 4.06
N GLN A 311 21.07 -12.45 3.24
CA GLN A 311 21.51 -13.84 3.31
C GLN A 311 22.12 -14.18 4.69
N ARG A 312 22.99 -13.31 5.21
CA ARG A 312 23.55 -13.49 6.57
C ARG A 312 22.47 -13.47 7.64
N TYR A 313 21.49 -12.58 7.53
CA TYR A 313 20.35 -12.54 8.44
C TYR A 313 19.59 -13.87 8.44
N LEU A 314 19.29 -14.44 7.27
CA LEU A 314 18.60 -15.72 7.17
C LEU A 314 19.42 -16.86 7.80
N GLN A 315 20.73 -16.90 7.57
CA GLN A 315 21.64 -17.88 8.18
C GLN A 315 21.68 -17.78 9.71
N LEU A 316 21.82 -16.56 10.24
CA LEU A 316 21.91 -16.31 11.69
C LEU A 316 20.61 -16.63 12.43
N ASN A 317 19.46 -16.59 11.74
CA ASN A 317 18.15 -16.86 12.32
C ASN A 317 17.59 -18.22 11.86
N GLU A 318 18.44 -19.09 11.32
CA GLU A 318 18.12 -20.49 10.98
C GLU A 318 16.89 -20.65 10.07
N PHE A 319 16.67 -19.70 9.16
CA PHE A 319 15.63 -19.84 8.13
C PHE A 319 16.00 -20.95 7.15
N ASP A 320 15.02 -21.76 6.74
CA ASP A 320 15.20 -22.75 5.68
C ASP A 320 15.18 -22.05 4.31
N PHE A 321 16.36 -21.87 3.72
CA PHE A 321 16.51 -21.29 2.40
C PHE A 321 17.56 -22.01 1.57
N ARG A 322 17.40 -21.95 0.25
CA ARG A 322 18.35 -22.46 -0.73
C ARG A 322 18.59 -21.45 -1.83
N LEU A 323 19.79 -21.50 -2.39
CA LEU A 323 20.18 -20.74 -3.57
C LEU A 323 20.07 -21.65 -4.79
N ILE A 324 19.34 -21.21 -5.81
CA ILE A 324 19.29 -21.83 -7.12
C ILE A 324 19.69 -20.75 -8.11
N ASP A 325 20.87 -20.89 -8.72
CA ASP A 325 21.50 -19.82 -9.51
C ASP A 325 21.60 -18.51 -8.70
N ASP A 326 21.08 -17.39 -9.23
CA ASP A 326 21.00 -16.08 -8.57
C ASP A 326 19.64 -15.86 -7.86
N GLU A 327 18.89 -16.92 -7.59
CA GLU A 327 17.59 -16.89 -6.91
C GLU A 327 17.69 -17.49 -5.51
N MET A 328 17.23 -16.74 -4.52
CA MET A 328 17.05 -17.23 -3.16
C MET A 328 15.60 -17.67 -2.96
N ILE A 329 15.42 -18.91 -2.49
CA ILE A 329 14.13 -19.51 -2.21
C ILE A 329 14.06 -19.83 -0.72
N ILE A 330 13.09 -19.25 -0.03
CA ILE A 330 12.88 -19.37 1.42
C ILE A 330 11.57 -20.13 1.65
N GLU A 331 11.61 -21.16 2.49
CA GLU A 331 10.44 -21.94 2.91
C GLU A 331 9.95 -21.47 4.30
N ASN A 332 8.62 -21.39 4.49
CA ASN A 332 7.95 -21.12 5.77
C ASN A 332 8.31 -19.78 6.42
N ALA A 333 8.25 -18.72 5.63
CA ALA A 333 8.38 -17.31 6.02
C ALA A 333 7.47 -16.80 7.16
N GLU A 334 6.45 -17.57 7.56
CA GLU A 334 5.46 -17.20 8.57
C GLU A 334 5.69 -17.89 9.93
N HIS A 335 6.76 -18.66 10.10
CA HIS A 335 6.94 -19.55 11.26
C HIS A 335 8.24 -19.38 12.06
N ASN A 336 8.91 -18.22 11.98
CA ASN A 336 9.97 -17.84 12.92
C ASN A 336 9.77 -16.42 13.43
#